data_AF-A0A6V7LCU1-F1
#
_entry.id   AF-A0A6V7LCU1-F1
#
_cell.length_a   1.000
_cell.length_b   1.000
_cell.length_c   1.000
_cell.angle_alpha   90.00
_cell.angle_beta   90.00
_cell.angle_gamma   90.00
#
_symmetry.space_group_name_H-M   'P 1'
#
loop_
_entity.id
_entity.type
_entity.pdbx_description
1 polymer ?
#
loop_
_entity_poly.entity_id
_entity_poly.type
_entity_poly.pdbx_seq_one_letter_code
_entity_poly.pdbx_strand_id
1 'polypeptide(L)'
;YRITPERYEQVVLQASPLPPPPPDDDTDVITSSSSTTTNSQRLSIEAADLRMGVASFCKAFPWHFVVDRQLDIVQLGVGFMRIFGHNLNRHGRHISTYFVFTRPRGVTLSFHEILKRSNTPFVLTLQKPPGADRFPAE
;
A
#
# COMPACT_ATOMS: atom_id res chain seq x y z
N TYR A 1 -2.56 0.21 -5.69
CA TYR A 1 -3.01 1.59 -5.95
C TYR A 1 -1.76 2.42 -6.16
N ARG A 2 -1.40 2.74 -7.42
CA ARG A 2 -0.25 3.61 -7.70
C ARG A 2 -0.49 4.98 -7.08
N ILE A 3 0.54 5.54 -6.44
CA ILE A 3 0.51 6.95 -6.06
C ILE A 3 0.63 7.73 -7.37
N THR A 4 -0.50 8.13 -7.91
CA THR A 4 -0.61 9.25 -8.85
C THR A 4 -1.07 10.44 -7.99
N PRO A 5 -0.31 11.56 -7.92
CA PRO A 5 -0.66 12.75 -7.14
C PRO A 5 -2.10 13.21 -7.35
N GLU A 6 -2.65 12.98 -8.54
CA GLU A 6 -4.01 13.35 -8.96
C GLU A 6 -5.10 12.65 -8.15
N ARG A 7 -4.83 11.48 -7.56
CA ARG A 7 -5.81 10.77 -6.74
C ARG A 7 -5.91 11.33 -5.32
N TYR A 8 -4.87 12.02 -4.84
CA TYR A 8 -4.89 12.65 -3.52
C TYR A 8 -5.91 13.78 -3.45
N GLU A 9 -5.99 14.62 -4.49
CA GLU A 9 -7.00 15.68 -4.55
C GLU A 9 -8.43 15.12 -4.60
N GLN A 10 -8.66 14.00 -5.28
CA GLN A 10 -9.98 13.35 -5.31
C GLN A 10 -10.43 12.82 -3.93
N VAL A 11 -9.51 12.28 -3.12
CA VAL A 11 -9.85 11.75 -1.79
C VAL A 11 -10.09 12.86 -0.76
N VAL A 12 -9.38 13.99 -0.86
CA VAL A 12 -9.55 15.14 0.06
C VAL A 12 -10.77 16.00 -0.33
N LEU A 13 -11.10 16.12 -1.61
CA LEU A 13 -12.27 16.89 -2.09
C LEU A 13 -13.61 16.12 -2.01
N GLN A 14 -13.58 14.81 -1.71
CA GLN A 14 -14.79 13.97 -1.49
C GLN A 14 -15.47 14.18 -0.12
N ALA A 15 -15.04 15.16 0.68
CA ALA A 15 -15.64 15.49 1.99
C ALA A 15 -16.91 16.37 1.93
N SER A 16 -17.47 16.64 0.74
CA SER A 16 -18.76 17.34 0.55
C SER A 16 -19.76 16.47 -0.21
N PRO A 17 -21.08 16.59 0.06
CA PRO A 17 -22.07 15.59 -0.33
C PRO A 17 -22.38 15.70 -1.82
N LEU A 18 -21.79 14.82 -2.62
CA LEU A 18 -22.08 14.63 -4.04
C LEU A 18 -22.15 13.13 -4.35
N PRO A 19 -22.83 12.75 -5.46
CA PRO A 19 -23.58 11.50 -5.61
C PRO A 19 -22.74 10.24 -5.45
N PRO A 20 -23.39 9.08 -5.18
CA PRO A 20 -22.70 7.83 -4.89
C PRO A 20 -21.60 7.58 -5.92
N PRO A 21 -20.41 7.12 -5.47
CA PRO A 21 -19.31 6.81 -6.36
C PRO A 21 -19.81 5.86 -7.47
N PRO A 22 -19.29 5.99 -8.70
CA PRO A 22 -19.54 4.98 -9.73
C PRO A 22 -19.23 3.61 -9.12
N PRO A 23 -20.02 2.57 -9.44
CA PRO A 23 -19.85 1.26 -8.84
C PRO A 23 -18.39 0.88 -8.92
N ASP A 24 -17.78 0.66 -7.76
CA ASP A 24 -16.44 0.09 -7.67
C ASP A 24 -16.46 -1.15 -8.56
N ASP A 25 -15.49 -1.25 -9.47
CA ASP A 25 -15.28 -2.42 -10.30
C ASP A 25 -14.86 -3.58 -9.36
N ASP A 26 -15.85 -4.17 -8.70
CA ASP A 26 -15.78 -5.33 -7.81
C ASP A 26 -15.63 -6.62 -8.65
N THR A 27 -14.81 -6.58 -9.71
CA THR A 27 -14.54 -7.73 -10.58
C THR A 27 -13.73 -8.84 -9.90
N ASP A 28 -13.42 -8.70 -8.60
CA ASP A 28 -12.82 -9.77 -7.80
C ASP A 28 -13.86 -10.54 -6.94
N VAL A 29 -15.16 -10.21 -7.00
CA VAL A 29 -16.20 -11.04 -6.37
C VAL A 29 -16.66 -12.09 -7.37
N ILE A 30 -16.37 -13.36 -7.08
CA ILE A 30 -16.98 -14.51 -7.77
C ILE A 30 -18.49 -14.39 -7.57
N THR A 31 -19.16 -13.71 -8.50
CA THR A 31 -20.61 -13.67 -8.55
C THR A 31 -21.05 -15.00 -9.12
N SER A 32 -21.38 -15.93 -8.23
CA SER A 32 -21.96 -17.22 -8.54
C SER A 32 -23.32 -17.02 -9.24
N SER A 33 -23.30 -16.81 -10.56
CA SER A 33 -24.50 -16.87 -11.39
C SER A 33 -24.96 -18.32 -11.44
N SER A 34 -26.06 -18.61 -10.75
CA SER A 34 -26.65 -19.93 -10.62
C SER A 34 -27.19 -20.47 -11.95
N SER A 35 -26.51 -21.48 -12.49
CA SER A 35 -27.13 -22.55 -13.27
C SER A 35 -26.50 -23.89 -12.89
N THR A 36 -27.30 -24.69 -12.20
CA THR A 36 -27.21 -26.11 -11.88
C THR A 36 -26.14 -26.93 -12.60
N THR A 37 -25.05 -27.28 -11.90
CA THR A 37 -24.42 -28.61 -11.85
C THR A 37 -23.41 -28.56 -10.70
N THR A 38 -23.54 -29.43 -9.70
CA THR A 38 -22.61 -29.56 -8.58
C THR A 38 -21.27 -30.12 -9.07
N ASN A 39 -20.49 -29.29 -9.76
CA ASN A 39 -19.07 -29.52 -9.87
C ASN A 39 -18.44 -28.62 -8.82
N SER A 40 -18.13 -29.21 -7.65
CA SER A 40 -17.26 -28.58 -6.67
C SER A 40 -15.91 -28.37 -7.36
N GLN A 41 -15.77 -27.28 -8.13
CA GLN A 41 -14.50 -26.88 -8.70
C GLN A 41 -13.57 -26.74 -7.52
N ARG A 42 -12.65 -27.71 -7.39
CA ARG A 42 -11.61 -27.65 -6.39
C ARG A 42 -10.91 -26.32 -6.60
N LEU A 43 -11.00 -25.45 -5.59
CA LEU A 43 -10.18 -24.26 -5.53
C LEU A 43 -8.74 -24.72 -5.70
N SER A 44 -7.99 -24.01 -6.54
CA SER A 44 -6.57 -24.28 -6.65
C SER A 44 -5.93 -24.14 -5.28
N ILE A 45 -4.94 -24.99 -5.02
CA ILE A 45 -4.05 -24.88 -3.86
C ILE A 45 -2.68 -24.33 -4.27
N GLU A 46 -2.45 -24.17 -5.57
CA GLU A 46 -1.20 -23.65 -6.11
C GLU A 46 -1.19 -22.13 -5.96
N ALA A 47 -0.15 -21.56 -5.34
CA ALA A 47 -0.11 -20.11 -5.15
C ALA A 47 0.01 -19.33 -6.48
N ALA A 48 0.48 -19.99 -7.55
CA ALA A 48 0.80 -19.35 -8.82
C ALA A 48 -0.45 -18.85 -9.60
N ASP A 49 -1.60 -19.51 -9.41
CA ASP A 49 -2.88 -19.19 -10.05
C ASP A 49 -3.90 -18.53 -9.09
N LEU A 50 -3.55 -18.36 -7.81
CA LEU A 50 -4.30 -17.60 -6.80
C LEU A 50 -3.79 -16.16 -6.61
N ARG A 51 -3.59 -15.44 -7.72
CA ARG A 51 -3.05 -14.08 -7.65
C ARG A 51 -4.10 -13.10 -7.13
N MET A 52 -3.70 -12.29 -6.16
CA MET A 52 -4.53 -11.21 -5.65
C MET A 52 -4.44 -9.97 -6.55
N GLY A 53 -5.58 -9.39 -6.90
CA GLY A 53 -5.63 -8.09 -7.57
C GLY A 53 -4.97 -6.99 -6.73
N VAL A 54 -4.33 -6.03 -7.40
CA VAL A 54 -3.65 -4.91 -6.72
C VAL A 54 -4.62 -4.10 -5.83
N ALA A 55 -5.90 -4.02 -6.24
CA ALA A 55 -6.90 -3.30 -5.47
C ALA A 55 -7.23 -4.02 -4.16
N SER A 56 -7.53 -5.31 -4.27
CA SER A 56 -7.79 -6.23 -3.16
C SER A 56 -6.61 -6.26 -2.17
N PHE A 57 -5.36 -6.30 -2.67
CA PHE A 57 -4.16 -6.22 -1.84
C PHE A 57 -4.09 -4.93 -1.00
N CYS A 58 -4.31 -3.77 -1.63
CA CYS A 58 -4.22 -2.50 -0.90
C CYS A 58 -5.33 -2.33 0.16
N LYS A 59 -6.52 -2.92 -0.07
CA LYS A 59 -7.61 -2.95 0.91
C LYS A 59 -7.25 -3.89 2.09
N ALA A 60 -6.64 -5.04 1.81
CA ALA A 60 -6.28 -6.04 2.82
C ALA A 60 -5.15 -5.60 3.76
N PHE A 61 -4.21 -4.78 3.27
CA PHE A 61 -3.04 -4.34 4.05
C PHE A 61 -3.00 -2.82 4.18
N PRO A 62 -3.61 -2.21 5.22
CA PRO A 62 -3.58 -0.74 5.37
C PRO A 62 -2.16 -0.17 5.56
N TRP A 63 -1.25 -0.98 6.12
CA TRP A 63 0.11 -0.60 6.51
C TRP A 63 1.18 -1.22 5.61
N HIS A 64 1.06 -1.00 4.30
CA HIS A 64 2.08 -1.42 3.32
C HIS A 64 2.66 -0.24 2.56
N PHE A 65 3.83 -0.43 1.97
CA PHE A 65 4.36 0.44 0.92
C PHE A 65 5.07 -0.41 -0.13
N VAL A 66 5.20 0.12 -1.34
CA VAL A 66 6.00 -0.46 -2.43
C VAL A 66 6.99 0.60 -2.87
N VAL A 67 8.23 0.19 -3.10
CA VAL A 67 9.33 1.06 -3.52
C VAL A 67 9.96 0.59 -4.81
N ASP A 68 10.56 1.52 -5.55
CA ASP A 68 11.43 1.19 -6.68
C ASP A 68 12.89 0.90 -6.24
N ARG A 69 13.80 0.77 -7.22
CA ARG A 69 15.22 0.47 -6.96
C ARG A 69 15.97 1.65 -6.33
N GLN A 70 15.42 2.86 -6.44
CA GLN A 70 15.92 4.09 -5.86
C GLN A 70 15.39 4.31 -4.44
N LEU A 71 14.57 3.37 -3.92
CA LEU A 71 13.90 3.46 -2.63
C LEU A 71 12.90 4.63 -2.55
N ASP A 72 12.35 5.05 -3.69
CA ASP A 72 11.22 5.97 -3.74
C ASP A 72 9.91 5.19 -3.61
N ILE A 73 9.00 5.70 -2.79
CA ILE A 73 7.66 5.13 -2.58
C ILE A 73 6.84 5.31 -3.86
N VAL A 74 6.35 4.20 -4.42
CA VAL A 74 5.49 4.15 -5.61
C VAL A 74 4.07 3.66 -5.30
N GLN A 75 3.86 2.96 -4.18
CA GLN A 75 2.54 2.63 -3.63
C GLN A 75 2.56 2.77 -2.11
N LEU A 76 1.47 3.24 -1.53
CA LEU A 76 1.33 3.42 -0.10
C LEU A 76 -0.08 3.02 0.33
N GLY A 77 -0.16 2.21 1.39
CA GLY A 77 -1.42 1.79 1.99
C GLY A 77 -2.18 2.95 2.65
N VAL A 78 -3.49 2.80 2.76
CA VAL A 78 -4.39 3.85 3.27
C VAL A 78 -4.06 4.28 4.70
N GLY A 79 -3.49 3.40 5.53
CA GLY A 79 -3.07 3.73 6.89
C GLY A 79 -1.96 4.77 6.89
N PHE A 80 -0.88 4.51 6.13
CA PHE A 80 0.21 5.48 5.99
C PHE A 80 -0.19 6.74 5.21
N MET A 81 -1.06 6.60 4.20
CA MET A 81 -1.57 7.74 3.43
C MET A 81 -2.24 8.78 4.34
N ARG A 82 -3.00 8.33 5.35
CA ARG A 82 -3.64 9.22 6.32
C ARG A 82 -2.66 9.94 7.25
N ILE A 83 -1.51 9.33 7.53
CA ILE A 83 -0.50 9.90 8.44
C ILE A 83 0.36 10.95 7.74
N PHE A 84 0.94 10.60 6.59
CA PHE A 84 1.95 11.44 5.93
C PHE A 84 1.77 11.58 4.41
N GLY A 85 0.65 11.12 3.85
CA GLY A 85 0.38 11.23 2.41
C GLY A 85 0.48 12.67 1.89
N HIS A 86 0.01 13.63 2.67
CA HIS A 86 0.09 15.06 2.36
C HIS A 86 1.53 15.60 2.33
N ASN A 87 2.48 14.94 3.02
CA ASN A 87 3.88 15.35 3.06
C ASN A 87 4.68 14.90 1.84
N LEU A 88 4.19 13.91 1.06
CA LEU A 88 4.90 13.31 -0.07
C LEU A 88 5.29 14.34 -1.15
N ASN A 89 4.41 15.31 -1.43
CA ASN A 89 4.67 16.36 -2.42
C ASN A 89 5.71 17.38 -1.93
N ARG A 90 5.83 17.58 -0.61
CA ARG A 90 6.69 18.60 -0.01
C ARG A 90 8.06 18.07 0.41
N HIS A 91 8.13 16.85 0.93
CA HIS A 91 9.35 16.26 1.50
C HIS A 91 9.91 15.11 0.65
N GLY A 92 9.34 14.91 -0.55
CA GLY A 92 9.72 13.84 -1.45
C GLY A 92 9.17 12.48 -1.02
N ARG A 93 9.60 11.44 -1.75
CA ARG A 93 9.05 10.08 -1.64
C ARG A 93 10.07 9.04 -1.20
N HIS A 94 11.31 9.45 -0.90
CA HIS A 94 12.34 8.52 -0.47
C HIS A 94 11.98 7.90 0.89
N ILE A 95 12.12 6.58 1.06
CA ILE A 95 11.65 5.90 2.28
C ILE A 95 12.34 6.39 3.55
N SER A 96 13.60 6.82 3.46
CA SER A 96 14.35 7.32 4.62
C SER A 96 13.78 8.60 5.20
N THR A 97 12.92 9.31 4.47
CA THR A 97 12.25 10.51 4.96
C THR A 97 11.21 10.15 6.02
N TYR A 98 10.55 8.99 5.89
CA TYR A 98 9.39 8.60 6.69
C TYR A 98 9.62 7.37 7.58
N PHE A 99 10.65 6.57 7.31
CA PHE A 99 10.90 5.31 8.01
C PHE A 99 12.35 5.15 8.46
N VAL A 100 12.52 4.67 9.69
CA VAL A 100 13.80 4.13 10.21
C VAL A 100 13.71 2.62 10.32
N PHE A 101 14.65 1.92 9.70
CA PHE A 101 14.78 0.46 9.79
C PHE A 101 15.53 0.11 11.08
N THR A 102 14.81 -0.40 12.08
CA THR A 102 15.39 -0.74 13.39
C THR A 102 15.88 -2.19 13.45
N ARG A 103 15.31 -3.07 12.60
CA ARG A 103 15.70 -4.48 12.46
C ARG A 103 15.67 -4.92 11.00
N PRO A 104 16.59 -5.81 10.57
CA PRO A 104 17.77 -6.25 11.30
C PRO A 104 18.80 -5.11 11.49
N ARG A 105 19.64 -5.20 12.53
CA ARG A 105 20.64 -4.15 12.82
C ARG A 105 21.76 -4.18 11.76
N GLY A 106 22.32 -3.01 11.44
CA GLY A 106 23.46 -2.90 10.52
C GLY A 106 23.10 -3.08 9.05
N VAL A 107 21.83 -3.02 8.68
CA VAL A 107 21.42 -2.96 7.27
C VAL A 107 21.63 -1.54 6.76
N THR A 108 22.48 -1.39 5.76
CA THR A 108 22.55 -0.15 4.98
C THR A 108 21.26 0.01 4.19
N LEU A 109 20.68 1.21 4.22
CA LEU A 109 19.45 1.51 3.50
C LEU A 109 19.73 1.62 2.00
N SER A 110 19.77 0.47 1.35
CA SER A 110 19.98 0.28 -0.08
C SER A 110 19.07 -0.84 -0.57
N PHE A 111 18.51 -0.71 -1.77
CA PHE A 111 17.65 -1.71 -2.37
C PHE A 111 18.30 -3.10 -2.37
N HIS A 112 19.59 -3.18 -2.73
CA HIS A 112 20.31 -4.45 -2.81
C HIS A 112 20.53 -5.09 -1.43
N GLU A 113 20.80 -4.29 -0.40
CA GLU A 113 21.01 -4.77 0.97
C GLU A 113 19.72 -5.23 1.66
N ILE A 114 18.60 -4.59 1.32
CA ILE A 114 17.26 -5.03 1.73
C ILE A 114 16.92 -6.35 1.01
N LEU A 115 17.15 -6.42 -0.30
CA LEU A 115 16.85 -7.61 -1.11
C LEU A 115 17.61 -8.85 -0.63
N LYS A 116 18.90 -8.72 -0.28
CA LYS A 116 19.70 -9.81 0.32
C LYS A 116 19.08 -10.40 1.59
N ARG A 117 18.24 -9.63 2.28
CA ARG A 117 17.64 -9.99 3.56
C ARG A 117 16.12 -10.12 3.47
N SER A 118 15.55 -10.31 2.28
CA SER A 118 14.09 -10.41 2.07
C SER A 118 13.42 -11.51 2.92
N ASN A 119 14.18 -12.56 3.26
CA ASN A 119 13.71 -13.67 4.10
C ASN A 119 13.86 -13.41 5.60
N THR A 120 14.32 -12.21 6.00
CA THR A 120 14.44 -11.79 7.40
C THR A 120 13.34 -10.77 7.71
N PRO A 121 12.64 -10.90 8.85
CA PRO A 121 11.67 -9.89 9.28
C PRO A 121 12.32 -8.53 9.48
N PHE A 122 11.69 -7.49 8.94
CA PHE A 122 12.08 -6.11 9.15
C PHE A 122 11.17 -5.45 10.18
N VAL A 123 11.75 -4.60 11.02
CA VAL A 123 11.00 -3.70 11.91
C VAL A 123 11.35 -2.28 11.52
N LEU A 124 10.31 -1.50 11.25
CA LEU A 124 10.42 -0.11 10.85
C LEU A 124 9.68 0.75 11.87
N THR A 125 10.20 1.94 12.11
CA THR A 125 9.54 2.97 12.91
C THR A 125 9.24 4.16 12.03
N LEU A 126 8.08 4.77 12.23
CA LEU A 126 7.73 6.02 11.56
C LEU A 126 8.59 7.14 12.14
N GLN A 127 9.15 7.96 11.26
CA GLN A 127 9.84 9.19 11.62
C GLN A 127 9.24 10.36 10.85
N LYS A 128 9.20 11.52 11.51
CA LYS A 128 8.71 12.74 10.88
C LYS A 128 9.75 13.30 9.90
N PRO A 129 9.31 13.83 8.74
CA PRO A 129 10.19 14.61 7.89
C PRO A 129 10.77 15.82 8.64
N PRO A 130 11.99 16.27 8.31
CA PRO A 130 12.56 17.50 8.88
C PRO A 130 11.64 18.69 8.61
N GLY A 131 11.16 19.36 9.68
CA GLY A 131 10.29 20.54 9.57
C GLY A 131 8.79 20.27 9.36
N ALA A 132 8.34 19.01 9.47
CA ALA A 132 6.92 18.68 9.50
C ALA A 132 6.33 18.81 10.93
N ASP A 133 5.06 19.23 11.01
CA ASP A 133 4.25 19.16 12.22
C ASP A 133 4.05 17.69 12.66
N ARG A 134 3.71 17.46 13.94
CA ARG A 134 3.58 16.11 14.51
C ARG A 134 2.65 15.24 13.67
N PHE A 135 2.98 13.96 13.55
CA PHE A 135 2.04 13.02 12.95
C PHE A 135 0.75 13.00 13.77
N PRO A 136 -0.43 12.99 13.15
CA PRO A 136 -1.72 12.99 13.86
C PRO A 136 -1.98 11.70 14.68
N ALA A 137 -1.02 10.79 14.74
CA ALA A 137 -1.07 9.54 15.50
C ALA A 137 -0.31 9.58 16.84
N GLU A 138 0.25 10.75 17.22
CA GLU A 138 0.79 11.03 18.56
C GLU A 138 -0.24 11.67 19.49
#